data_AF-A0AAV5H683-F1
#
_entry.id   AF-A0AAV5H683-F1
#
_cell.length_a   1.000
_cell.length_b   1.000
_cell.length_c   1.000
_cell.angle_alpha   90.00
_cell.angle_beta   90.00
_cell.angle_gamma   90.00
#
_symmetry.space_group_name_H-M   'P 1'
#
loop_
_entity.id
_entity.type
_entity.pdbx_description
1 polymer ?
#
loop_
_entity_poly.entity_id
_entity_poly.type
_entity_poly.pdbx_seq_one_letter_code
_entity_poly.pdbx_strand_id
1 'polypeptide(L)'
;MIQGKKQIGWINCAKFFAILAVLVDHVKGILYEDETIQYIFFYSVTVFIFLAGMTAYYSLQNRKKEETGGKWVLRRLGRILVPYLAAVAVYQYARAGFQLNLGAYVLWAVNFNLEGQFYYVLIYLQLIAVAPVVYLLVMNCRRGKASFLFRILFLALAWLVSMFLMKHSFALETYGGGKYLLGGTYFFVFAAGMLAADLHISFREKRTAGIASLGAGVILAASLGFLLRDRFAWDESMFGWLLRVNPPGITLMVYSFAVVLFLFAGGSFLILWNKKGMNRILQLMQYIGRYTLYIFLYHTLILDTFLPRLTFLDHMPGVLKTLVYMAGMLFIPIAGKVLYDRLKRILREKAAKEENVLQESVE
;
A
#
# COMPACT_ATOMS: atom_id res chain seq x y z
N MET A 1 -2.06 -0.28 28.92
CA MET A 1 -2.15 -1.20 27.76
C MET A 1 -3.41 -0.88 26.96
N ILE A 2 -3.32 0.08 26.03
CA ILE A 2 -4.32 0.39 24.99
C ILE A 2 -3.51 0.49 23.69
N GLN A 3 -2.92 -0.64 23.26
CA GLN A 3 -1.93 -0.65 22.16
C GLN A 3 -2.55 -0.85 20.77
N GLY A 4 -3.78 -1.38 20.65
CA GLY A 4 -4.37 -1.70 19.34
C GLY A 4 -4.82 -0.51 18.49
N LYS A 5 -5.63 0.42 19.04
CA LYS A 5 -6.24 1.50 18.24
C LYS A 5 -5.24 2.57 17.79
N LYS A 6 -4.23 2.89 18.61
CA LYS A 6 -3.21 3.93 18.31
C LYS A 6 -2.16 3.43 17.30
N GLN A 7 -1.79 2.15 17.36
CA GLN A 7 -0.82 1.55 16.44
C GLN A 7 -1.36 1.41 15.01
N ILE A 8 -2.67 1.17 14.85
CA ILE A 8 -3.35 1.22 13.54
C ILE A 8 -3.43 2.66 13.00
N GLY A 9 -3.47 3.66 13.89
CA GLY A 9 -3.63 5.06 13.51
C GLY A 9 -2.50 5.60 12.65
N TRP A 10 -1.24 5.49 13.11
CA TRP A 10 -0.11 6.00 12.34
C TRP A 10 0.09 5.21 11.02
N ILE A 11 -0.19 3.90 11.00
CA ILE A 11 -0.12 3.09 9.78
C ILE A 11 -1.09 3.63 8.72
N ASN A 12 -2.31 3.98 9.12
CA ASN A 12 -3.27 4.57 8.18
C ASN A 12 -2.85 5.99 7.75
N CYS A 13 -2.23 6.80 8.63
CA CYS A 13 -1.62 8.06 8.21
C CYS A 13 -0.49 7.83 7.18
N ALA A 14 0.35 6.83 7.39
CA ALA A 14 1.44 6.52 6.46
C ALA A 14 0.90 6.04 5.10
N LYS A 15 -0.16 5.23 5.11
CA LYS A 15 -0.91 4.87 3.89
C LYS A 15 -1.49 6.09 3.17
N PHE A 16 -1.98 7.08 3.90
CA PHE A 16 -2.46 8.33 3.32
C PHE A 16 -1.35 9.07 2.57
N PHE A 17 -0.15 9.21 3.15
CA PHE A 17 0.97 9.83 2.43
C PHE A 17 1.42 8.98 1.23
N ALA A 18 1.49 7.66 1.39
CA ALA A 18 1.84 6.77 0.29
C ALA A 18 0.84 6.86 -0.87
N ILE A 19 -0.48 6.94 -0.61
CA ILE A 19 -1.45 7.10 -1.70
C ILE A 19 -1.34 8.46 -2.36
N LEU A 20 -1.13 9.54 -1.61
CA LEU A 20 -0.90 10.85 -2.20
C LEU A 20 0.32 10.85 -3.11
N ALA A 21 1.40 10.18 -2.69
CA ALA A 21 2.60 10.03 -3.50
C ALA A 21 2.33 9.26 -4.81
N VAL A 22 1.52 8.19 -4.79
CA VAL A 22 1.06 7.51 -6.02
C VAL A 22 0.29 8.47 -6.92
N LEU A 23 -0.62 9.27 -6.36
CA LEU A 23 -1.42 10.20 -7.16
C LEU A 23 -0.56 11.29 -7.79
N VAL A 24 0.43 11.82 -7.07
CA VAL A 24 1.36 12.82 -7.63
C VAL A 24 2.22 12.21 -8.72
N ASP A 25 2.75 11.00 -8.52
CA ASP A 25 3.57 10.31 -9.52
C ASP A 25 2.83 10.13 -10.87
N HIS A 26 1.56 9.73 -10.82
CA HIS A 26 0.76 9.47 -12.03
C HIS A 26 0.22 10.73 -12.73
N VAL A 27 0.38 11.93 -12.17
CA VAL A 27 -0.02 13.18 -12.85
C VAL A 27 1.15 13.89 -13.54
N LYS A 28 2.34 13.29 -13.59
CA LYS A 28 3.44 13.76 -14.44
C LYS A 28 3.00 13.74 -15.91
N GLY A 29 3.36 14.78 -16.67
CA GLY A 29 2.92 14.95 -18.06
C GLY A 29 1.51 15.53 -18.20
N ILE A 30 0.80 15.75 -17.08
CA ILE A 30 -0.55 16.34 -17.04
C ILE A 30 -0.56 17.61 -16.19
N LEU A 31 -0.02 17.53 -14.96
CA LEU A 31 -0.03 18.62 -13.99
C LEU A 31 1.36 19.22 -13.71
N TYR A 32 2.42 18.48 -14.04
CA TYR A 32 3.81 18.94 -13.98
C TYR A 32 4.71 18.10 -14.89
N GLU A 33 5.87 18.63 -15.27
CA GLU A 33 6.86 17.93 -16.12
C GLU A 33 8.15 17.54 -15.39
N ASP A 34 8.51 18.25 -14.32
CA ASP A 34 9.79 18.07 -13.62
C ASP A 34 9.94 16.66 -13.01
N GLU A 35 10.98 15.94 -13.43
CA GLU A 35 11.32 14.61 -12.92
C GLU A 35 11.69 14.63 -11.43
N THR A 36 12.21 15.74 -10.94
CA THR A 36 12.61 15.92 -9.53
C THR A 36 11.41 15.71 -8.61
N ILE A 37 10.25 16.27 -8.99
CA ILE A 37 8.99 16.08 -8.27
C ILE A 37 8.65 14.59 -8.26
N GLN A 38 8.77 13.92 -9.40
CA GLN A 38 8.49 12.49 -9.51
C GLN A 38 9.38 11.63 -8.59
N TYR A 39 10.69 11.90 -8.55
CA TYR A 39 11.64 11.19 -7.69
C TYR A 39 11.31 11.31 -6.20
N ILE A 40 10.83 12.48 -5.77
CA ILE A 40 10.38 12.69 -4.38
C ILE A 40 9.22 11.77 -4.01
N PHE A 41 8.39 11.32 -4.96
CA PHE A 41 7.19 10.52 -4.67
C PHE A 41 7.31 9.02 -4.99
N PHE A 42 8.42 8.56 -5.58
CA PHE A 42 8.66 7.14 -5.90
C PHE A 42 8.70 6.20 -4.67
N TYR A 43 8.83 6.71 -3.46
CA TYR A 43 8.81 5.87 -2.24
C TYR A 43 7.50 5.11 -2.03
N SER A 44 6.43 5.54 -2.69
CA SER A 44 5.03 5.19 -2.36
C SER A 44 4.76 3.69 -2.30
N VAL A 45 5.11 2.94 -3.35
CA VAL A 45 4.87 1.50 -3.46
C VAL A 45 5.69 0.72 -2.42
N THR A 46 6.96 1.08 -2.25
CA THR A 46 7.84 0.49 -1.22
C THR A 46 7.28 0.68 0.18
N VAL A 47 6.79 1.88 0.50
CA VAL A 47 6.11 2.16 1.77
C VAL A 47 4.84 1.32 1.93
N PHE A 48 4.03 1.16 0.88
CA PHE A 48 2.86 0.29 0.94
C PHE A 48 3.22 -1.17 1.24
N ILE A 49 4.26 -1.71 0.59
CA ILE A 49 4.72 -3.08 0.83
C ILE A 49 5.28 -3.27 2.24
N PHE A 50 6.03 -2.29 2.76
CA PHE A 50 6.52 -2.34 4.14
C PHE A 50 5.37 -2.36 5.15
N LEU A 51 4.41 -1.44 4.99
CA LEU A 51 3.21 -1.37 5.84
C LEU A 51 2.33 -2.62 5.69
N ALA A 52 2.29 -3.21 4.49
CA ALA A 52 1.62 -4.48 4.25
C ALA A 52 2.24 -5.60 5.10
N GLY A 53 3.58 -5.70 5.14
CA GLY A 53 4.31 -6.60 6.03
C GLY A 53 3.93 -6.40 7.50
N MET A 54 3.96 -5.15 7.98
CA MET A 54 3.56 -4.84 9.36
C MET A 54 2.13 -5.29 9.67
N THR A 55 1.18 -4.98 8.79
CA THR A 55 -0.23 -5.35 9.00
C THR A 55 -0.50 -6.84 8.87
N ALA A 56 0.26 -7.55 8.02
CA ALA A 56 0.23 -9.01 7.95
C ALA A 56 0.70 -9.64 9.26
N TYR A 57 1.81 -9.13 9.82
CA TYR A 57 2.32 -9.56 11.13
C TYR A 57 1.26 -9.39 12.23
N TYR A 58 0.71 -8.19 12.40
CA TYR A 58 -0.31 -7.96 13.43
C TYR A 58 -1.57 -8.80 13.19
N SER A 59 -1.97 -9.02 11.94
CA SER A 59 -3.14 -9.84 11.64
C SER A 59 -2.88 -11.33 11.87
N LEU A 60 -1.65 -11.82 11.72
CA LEU A 60 -1.26 -13.20 12.03
C LEU A 60 -1.10 -13.41 13.53
N GLN A 61 -0.58 -12.41 14.24
CA GLN A 61 -0.45 -12.44 15.70
C GLN A 61 -1.82 -12.46 16.39
N ASN A 62 -2.79 -11.72 15.86
CA ASN A 62 -4.15 -11.63 16.41
C ASN A 62 -5.15 -12.59 15.76
N ARG A 63 -4.68 -13.60 15.02
CA ARG A 63 -5.57 -14.59 14.40
C ARG A 63 -6.24 -15.44 15.47
N LYS A 64 -7.45 -15.94 15.17
CA LYS A 64 -8.15 -16.85 16.07
C LYS A 64 -7.33 -18.14 16.24
N LYS A 65 -7.36 -18.77 17.42
CA LYS A 65 -6.53 -19.96 17.71
C LYS A 65 -6.85 -21.12 16.75
N GLU A 66 -8.10 -21.24 16.36
CA GLU A 66 -8.64 -22.22 15.40
C GLU A 66 -8.37 -21.85 13.92
N GLU A 67 -7.88 -20.65 13.62
CA GLU A 67 -7.59 -20.22 12.26
C GLU A 67 -6.18 -20.70 11.83
N THR A 68 -6.15 -21.69 10.94
CA THR A 68 -4.91 -22.15 10.30
C THR A 68 -4.32 -21.09 9.38
N GLY A 69 -3.01 -21.19 9.10
CA GLY A 69 -2.33 -20.28 8.17
C GLY A 69 -3.00 -20.24 6.78
N GLY A 70 -3.42 -21.40 6.26
CA GLY A 70 -4.15 -21.48 4.98
C GLY A 70 -5.50 -20.77 4.99
N LYS A 71 -6.32 -20.97 6.05
CA LYS A 71 -7.60 -20.25 6.21
C LYS A 71 -7.39 -18.74 6.30
N TRP A 72 -6.35 -18.31 7.02
CA TRP A 72 -5.97 -16.91 7.09
C TRP A 72 -5.60 -16.34 5.71
N VAL A 73 -4.80 -17.07 4.92
CA VAL A 73 -4.40 -16.67 3.56
C VAL A 73 -5.62 -16.53 2.67
N LEU A 74 -6.48 -17.56 2.57
CA LEU A 74 -7.67 -17.54 1.72
C LEU A 74 -8.58 -16.34 2.04
N ARG A 75 -8.83 -16.08 3.33
CA ARG A 75 -9.63 -14.93 3.77
C ARG A 75 -9.00 -13.59 3.38
N ARG A 76 -7.67 -13.49 3.43
CA ARG A 76 -6.93 -12.25 3.08
C ARG A 76 -6.89 -12.04 1.57
N LEU A 77 -6.61 -13.08 0.79
CA LEU A 77 -6.63 -13.03 -0.67
C LEU A 77 -8.01 -12.64 -1.19
N GLY A 78 -9.09 -13.24 -0.67
CA GLY A 78 -10.46 -12.90 -1.08
C GLY A 78 -10.83 -11.43 -0.87
N ARG A 79 -10.30 -10.77 0.19
CA ARG A 79 -10.53 -9.34 0.44
C ARG A 79 -9.84 -8.42 -0.58
N ILE A 80 -8.90 -8.92 -1.36
CA ILE A 80 -8.15 -8.17 -2.37
C ILE A 80 -8.60 -8.57 -3.77
N LEU A 81 -8.76 -9.87 -4.02
CA LEU A 81 -9.22 -10.41 -5.30
C LEU A 81 -10.61 -9.88 -5.67
N VAL A 82 -11.57 -9.89 -4.75
CA VAL A 82 -12.93 -9.42 -5.05
C VAL A 82 -12.95 -7.96 -5.54
N PRO A 83 -12.37 -6.97 -4.82
CA PRO A 83 -12.35 -5.59 -5.33
C PRO A 83 -11.48 -5.42 -6.58
N TYR A 84 -10.41 -6.20 -6.75
CA TYR A 84 -9.60 -6.20 -7.97
C TYR A 84 -10.40 -6.67 -9.19
N LEU A 85 -11.07 -7.82 -9.09
CA LEU A 85 -11.89 -8.39 -10.16
C LEU A 85 -13.04 -7.45 -10.54
N ALA A 86 -13.62 -6.75 -9.55
CA ALA A 86 -14.60 -5.70 -9.79
C ALA A 86 -13.97 -4.50 -10.53
N ALA A 87 -12.75 -4.08 -10.14
CA ALA A 87 -12.05 -3.00 -10.82
C ALA A 87 -11.77 -3.34 -12.29
N VAL A 88 -11.27 -4.55 -12.59
CA VAL A 88 -11.03 -5.00 -13.98
C VAL A 88 -12.32 -4.89 -14.81
N ALA A 89 -13.46 -5.32 -14.27
CA ALA A 89 -14.75 -5.23 -14.96
C ALA A 89 -15.17 -3.77 -15.21
N VAL A 90 -15.03 -2.91 -14.19
CA VAL A 90 -15.38 -1.48 -14.30
C VAL A 90 -14.49 -0.76 -15.31
N TYR A 91 -13.18 -1.03 -15.31
CA TYR A 91 -12.25 -0.45 -16.28
C TYR A 91 -12.57 -0.89 -17.70
N GLN A 92 -12.76 -2.19 -17.92
CA GLN A 92 -13.15 -2.70 -19.23
C GLN A 92 -14.45 -2.04 -19.70
N TYR A 93 -15.48 -2.03 -18.86
CA TYR A 93 -16.78 -1.43 -19.17
C TYR A 93 -16.64 0.05 -19.53
N ALA A 94 -15.91 0.83 -18.75
CA ALA A 94 -15.76 2.26 -18.99
C ALA A 94 -14.94 2.58 -20.26
N ARG A 95 -13.89 1.79 -20.55
CA ARG A 95 -13.01 2.01 -21.71
C ARG A 95 -13.58 1.45 -23.01
N ALA A 96 -14.35 0.37 -22.97
CA ALA A 96 -14.97 -0.24 -24.14
C ALA A 96 -16.33 0.41 -24.51
N GLY A 97 -16.60 1.64 -24.06
CA GLY A 97 -17.85 2.33 -24.39
C GLY A 97 -19.10 1.69 -23.78
N PHE A 98 -19.00 1.22 -22.53
CA PHE A 98 -20.08 0.59 -21.77
C PHE A 98 -20.45 -0.81 -22.28
N GLN A 99 -19.45 -1.58 -22.68
CA GLN A 99 -19.59 -2.98 -23.10
C GLN A 99 -18.64 -3.89 -22.29
N LEU A 100 -19.11 -5.08 -21.94
CA LEU A 100 -18.30 -6.11 -21.25
C LEU A 100 -18.03 -7.26 -22.22
N ASN A 101 -16.75 -7.57 -22.42
CA ASN A 101 -16.32 -8.75 -23.17
C ASN A 101 -15.73 -9.77 -22.19
N LEU A 102 -16.43 -10.89 -21.99
CA LEU A 102 -16.03 -11.89 -21.00
C LEU A 102 -14.64 -12.51 -21.30
N GLY A 103 -14.32 -12.74 -22.57
CA GLY A 103 -13.01 -13.29 -22.96
C GLY A 103 -11.86 -12.35 -22.60
N ALA A 104 -11.99 -11.06 -22.97
CA ALA A 104 -10.98 -10.07 -22.63
C ALA A 104 -10.92 -9.80 -21.12
N TYR A 105 -12.07 -9.83 -20.43
CA TYR A 105 -12.14 -9.71 -18.97
C TYR A 105 -11.29 -10.78 -18.28
N VAL A 106 -11.49 -12.05 -18.63
CA VAL A 106 -10.74 -13.18 -18.04
C VAL A 106 -9.26 -13.05 -18.35
N LEU A 107 -8.90 -12.74 -19.60
CA LEU A 107 -7.50 -12.57 -20.00
C LEU A 107 -6.80 -11.49 -19.16
N TRP A 108 -7.41 -10.32 -19.03
CA TRP A 108 -6.84 -9.21 -18.28
C TRP A 108 -6.85 -9.42 -16.76
N ALA A 109 -7.88 -10.07 -16.24
CA ALA A 109 -7.99 -10.41 -14.82
C ALA A 109 -6.92 -11.41 -14.37
N VAL A 110 -6.57 -12.38 -15.22
CA VAL A 110 -5.55 -13.39 -14.89
C VAL A 110 -4.14 -12.85 -15.10
N ASN A 111 -3.93 -11.98 -16.08
CA ASN A 111 -2.60 -11.43 -16.40
C ASN A 111 -2.23 -10.16 -15.61
N PHE A 112 -3.16 -9.56 -14.86
CA PHE A 112 -2.92 -8.34 -14.07
C PHE A 112 -2.36 -7.17 -14.90
N ASN A 113 -2.76 -7.06 -16.16
CA ASN A 113 -2.14 -6.16 -17.14
C ASN A 113 -3.12 -5.20 -17.84
N LEU A 114 -4.38 -5.10 -17.40
CA LEU A 114 -5.29 -4.07 -17.92
C LEU A 114 -4.77 -2.67 -17.65
N GLU A 115 -4.15 -2.46 -16.48
CA GLU A 115 -3.59 -1.19 -16.06
C GLU A 115 -2.23 -1.36 -15.43
N GLY A 116 -1.39 -0.33 -15.58
CA GLY A 116 -0.05 -0.27 -15.02
C GLY A 116 -0.03 -0.53 -13.51
N GLN A 117 -1.00 -0.09 -12.72
CA GLN A 117 -1.00 -0.36 -11.28
C GLN A 117 -1.40 -1.79 -10.89
N PHE A 118 -1.99 -2.60 -11.78
CA PHE A 118 -2.53 -3.92 -11.40
C PHE A 118 -1.46 -4.97 -11.14
N TYR A 119 -0.22 -4.81 -11.63
CA TYR A 119 0.90 -5.69 -11.25
C TYR A 119 1.11 -5.71 -9.72
N TYR A 120 0.82 -4.58 -9.04
CA TYR A 120 0.97 -4.48 -7.60
C TYR A 120 0.03 -5.45 -6.86
N VAL A 121 -1.16 -5.70 -7.42
CA VAL A 121 -2.10 -6.67 -6.85
C VAL A 121 -1.50 -8.07 -6.90
N LEU A 122 -0.91 -8.47 -8.03
CA LEU A 122 -0.22 -9.75 -8.17
C LEU A 122 0.90 -9.91 -7.13
N ILE A 123 1.77 -8.92 -6.99
CA ILE A 123 2.83 -8.93 -5.96
C ILE A 123 2.20 -9.13 -4.58
N TYR A 124 1.17 -8.35 -4.25
CA TYR A 124 0.59 -8.38 -2.92
C TYR A 124 -0.10 -9.72 -2.59
N LEU A 125 -0.72 -10.38 -3.58
CA LEU A 125 -1.26 -11.73 -3.43
C LEU A 125 -0.16 -12.75 -3.09
N GLN A 126 0.96 -12.71 -3.82
CA GLN A 126 2.12 -13.58 -3.58
C GLN A 126 2.70 -13.38 -2.17
N LEU A 127 2.85 -12.11 -1.74
CA LEU A 127 3.36 -11.78 -0.41
C LEU A 127 2.42 -12.24 0.71
N ILE A 128 1.10 -12.12 0.52
CA ILE A 128 0.12 -12.65 1.50
C ILE A 128 0.20 -14.17 1.59
N ALA A 129 0.37 -14.86 0.46
CA ALA A 129 0.47 -16.31 0.44
C ALA A 129 1.68 -16.81 1.26
N VAL A 130 2.83 -16.14 1.18
CA VAL A 130 4.04 -16.50 1.93
C VAL A 130 4.07 -15.95 3.37
N ALA A 131 3.22 -14.98 3.71
CA ALA A 131 3.24 -14.30 5.00
C ALA A 131 3.22 -15.21 6.24
N PRO A 132 2.46 -16.33 6.28
CA PRO A 132 2.51 -17.25 7.43
C PRO A 132 3.90 -17.86 7.67
N VAL A 133 4.63 -18.18 6.60
CA VAL A 133 5.98 -18.74 6.69
C VAL A 133 6.94 -17.67 7.20
N VAL A 134 6.90 -16.47 6.60
CA VAL A 134 7.73 -15.33 7.03
C VAL A 134 7.46 -14.97 8.49
N TYR A 135 6.20 -15.00 8.92
CA TYR A 135 5.80 -14.79 10.31
C TYR A 135 6.49 -15.77 11.26
N LEU A 136 6.48 -17.07 10.94
CA LEU A 136 7.14 -18.09 11.76
C LEU A 136 8.65 -17.86 11.83
N LEU A 137 9.29 -17.47 10.72
CA LEU A 137 10.71 -17.13 10.70
C LEU A 137 11.01 -15.93 11.61
N VAL A 138 10.22 -14.85 11.52
CA VAL A 138 10.37 -13.67 12.40
C VAL A 138 10.17 -14.04 13.86
N MET A 139 9.18 -14.88 14.17
CA MET A 139 8.94 -15.34 15.54
C MET A 139 10.10 -16.18 16.10
N ASN A 140 10.79 -16.94 15.24
CA ASN A 140 11.98 -17.71 15.64
C ASN A 140 13.17 -16.81 15.96
N CYS A 141 13.26 -15.61 15.38
CA CYS A 141 14.31 -14.63 15.70
C CYS A 141 14.24 -14.11 17.15
N ARG A 142 13.16 -14.37 17.89
CA ARG A 142 13.01 -13.94 19.31
C ARG A 142 13.84 -14.76 20.30
N ARG A 143 14.36 -15.90 19.89
CA ARG A 143 14.91 -16.91 20.82
C ARG A 143 16.31 -16.54 21.30
N GLY A 144 16.47 -16.50 22.63
CA GLY A 144 17.77 -16.45 23.29
C GLY A 144 18.46 -15.08 23.30
N LYS A 145 19.65 -15.05 23.89
CA LYS A 145 20.49 -13.84 24.04
C LYS A 145 20.95 -13.26 22.70
N ALA A 146 21.00 -14.07 21.65
CA ALA A 146 21.43 -13.69 20.29
C ALA A 146 20.29 -13.24 19.38
N SER A 147 19.11 -12.88 19.92
CA SER A 147 17.94 -12.47 19.12
C SER A 147 18.25 -11.36 18.12
N PHE A 148 19.07 -10.36 18.48
CA PHE A 148 19.48 -9.30 17.57
C PHE A 148 20.25 -9.83 16.34
N LEU A 149 21.18 -10.77 16.54
CA LEU A 149 21.93 -11.40 15.45
C LEU A 149 21.01 -12.21 14.53
N PHE A 150 20.05 -12.96 15.08
CA PHE A 150 19.08 -13.71 14.28
C PHE A 150 18.19 -12.80 13.43
N ARG A 151 17.88 -11.58 13.90
CA ARG A 151 17.13 -10.59 13.12
C ARG A 151 17.96 -10.05 11.96
N ILE A 152 19.25 -9.78 12.17
CA ILE A 152 20.17 -9.38 11.09
C ILE A 152 20.31 -10.50 10.06
N LEU A 153 20.54 -11.74 10.52
CA LEU A 153 20.65 -12.90 9.64
C LEU A 153 19.38 -13.12 8.83
N PHE A 154 18.21 -12.97 9.45
CA PHE A 154 16.92 -13.06 8.76
C PHE A 154 16.80 -12.02 7.63
N LEU A 155 17.16 -10.76 7.88
CA LEU A 155 17.14 -9.72 6.85
C LEU A 155 18.15 -10.00 5.73
N ALA A 156 19.36 -10.46 6.06
CA ALA A 156 20.36 -10.84 5.07
C ALA A 156 19.88 -12.00 4.20
N LEU A 157 19.26 -13.03 4.79
CA LEU A 157 18.67 -14.15 4.04
C LEU A 157 17.49 -13.67 3.17
N ALA A 158 16.61 -12.81 3.68
CA ALA A 158 15.51 -12.25 2.91
C ALA A 158 16.01 -11.42 1.71
N TRP A 159 17.13 -10.70 1.88
CA TRP A 159 17.81 -9.99 0.80
C TRP A 159 18.35 -10.95 -0.26
N LEU A 160 19.10 -11.99 0.15
CA LEU A 160 19.65 -12.98 -0.77
C LEU A 160 18.54 -13.71 -1.55
N VAL A 161 17.46 -14.09 -0.89
CA VAL A 161 16.29 -14.69 -1.56
C VAL A 161 15.69 -13.71 -2.56
N SER A 162 15.53 -12.43 -2.20
CA SER A 162 15.00 -11.41 -3.12
C SER A 162 15.85 -11.25 -4.38
N MET A 163 17.17 -11.19 -4.21
CA MET A 163 18.13 -11.10 -5.32
C MET A 163 18.09 -12.34 -6.21
N PHE A 164 18.00 -13.53 -5.60
CA PHE A 164 17.86 -14.79 -6.33
C PHE A 164 16.57 -14.79 -7.18
N LEU A 165 15.43 -14.37 -6.61
CA LEU A 165 14.16 -14.31 -7.33
C LEU A 165 14.19 -13.28 -8.47
N MET A 166 14.82 -12.11 -8.29
CA MET A 166 14.97 -11.14 -9.37
C MET A 166 15.75 -11.70 -10.57
N LYS A 167 16.75 -12.56 -10.33
CA LYS A 167 17.60 -13.10 -11.39
C LYS A 167 17.07 -14.40 -12.01
N HIS A 168 16.38 -15.22 -11.23
CA HIS A 168 16.07 -16.61 -11.59
C HIS A 168 14.58 -16.95 -11.58
N SER A 169 13.68 -15.98 -11.41
CA SER A 169 12.25 -16.24 -11.43
C SER A 169 11.50 -15.41 -12.46
N PHE A 170 10.41 -15.98 -12.96
CA PHE A 170 9.45 -15.29 -13.80
C PHE A 170 8.05 -15.71 -13.35
N ALA A 171 7.23 -14.75 -12.95
CA ALA A 171 5.87 -14.98 -12.48
C ALA A 171 4.88 -14.83 -13.64
N LEU A 172 4.84 -13.64 -14.25
CA LEU A 172 3.93 -13.26 -15.34
C LEU A 172 4.56 -12.14 -16.16
N GLU A 173 4.20 -12.03 -17.44
CA GLU A 173 4.64 -10.93 -18.28
C GLU A 173 3.84 -9.66 -17.97
N THR A 174 4.23 -9.00 -16.88
CA THR A 174 3.61 -7.74 -16.41
C THR A 174 4.67 -6.74 -16.00
N TYR A 175 4.25 -5.51 -15.69
CA TYR A 175 5.15 -4.41 -15.38
C TYR A 175 5.87 -4.58 -14.04
N GLY A 176 7.11 -4.08 -13.99
CA GLY A 176 7.90 -3.93 -12.77
C GLY A 176 8.10 -5.20 -11.96
N GLY A 177 7.91 -5.10 -10.64
CA GLY A 177 8.11 -6.22 -9.72
C GLY A 177 7.17 -7.40 -9.97
N GLY A 178 6.02 -7.20 -10.63
CA GLY A 178 5.07 -8.28 -10.91
C GLY A 178 5.62 -9.35 -11.85
N LYS A 179 6.69 -9.03 -12.58
CA LYS A 179 7.45 -9.96 -13.42
C LYS A 179 8.12 -11.08 -12.63
N TYR A 180 8.45 -10.86 -11.36
CA TYR A 180 9.24 -11.79 -10.55
C TYR A 180 8.38 -12.45 -9.47
N LEU A 181 8.77 -13.67 -9.06
CA LEU A 181 8.15 -14.31 -7.90
C LEU A 181 8.40 -13.47 -6.63
N LEU A 182 7.39 -13.40 -5.78
CA LEU A 182 7.30 -12.58 -4.57
C LEU A 182 7.61 -11.08 -4.79
N GLY A 183 7.61 -10.60 -6.03
CA GLY A 183 7.93 -9.22 -6.36
C GLY A 183 9.42 -8.86 -6.29
N GLY A 184 10.34 -9.83 -6.26
CA GLY A 184 11.78 -9.54 -6.15
C GLY A 184 12.13 -8.85 -4.83
N THR A 185 12.77 -7.68 -4.87
CA THR A 185 13.14 -6.89 -3.66
C THR A 185 11.95 -6.44 -2.82
N TYR A 186 10.73 -6.46 -3.35
CA TYR A 186 9.54 -6.27 -2.50
C TYR A 186 9.37 -7.35 -1.42
N PHE A 187 9.87 -8.57 -1.63
CA PHE A 187 9.89 -9.60 -0.60
C PHE A 187 10.71 -9.17 0.61
N PHE A 188 11.93 -8.65 0.39
CA PHE A 188 12.76 -8.08 1.45
C PHE A 188 12.05 -6.94 2.19
N VAL A 189 11.45 -6.00 1.46
CA VAL A 189 10.72 -4.87 2.04
C VAL A 189 9.55 -5.34 2.91
N PHE A 190 8.80 -6.34 2.45
CA PHE A 190 7.71 -6.95 3.20
C PHE A 190 8.20 -7.66 4.47
N ALA A 191 9.27 -8.45 4.36
CA ALA A 191 9.92 -9.13 5.48
C ALA A 191 10.45 -8.14 6.52
N ALA A 192 11.08 -7.05 6.09
CA ALA A 192 11.52 -5.96 6.95
C ALA A 192 10.34 -5.30 7.69
N GLY A 193 9.21 -5.12 7.01
CA GLY A 193 7.96 -4.66 7.63
C GLY A 193 7.44 -5.62 8.72
N MET A 194 7.44 -6.93 8.47
CA MET A 194 7.04 -7.92 9.48
C MET A 194 7.97 -7.89 10.69
N LEU A 195 9.27 -7.80 10.45
CA LEU A 195 10.26 -7.68 11.52
C LEU A 195 10.09 -6.38 12.33
N ALA A 196 9.85 -5.25 11.67
CA ALA A 196 9.63 -3.97 12.34
C ALA A 196 8.38 -4.00 13.25
N ALA A 197 7.32 -4.71 12.83
CA ALA A 197 6.15 -4.92 13.66
C ALA A 197 6.44 -5.80 14.89
N ASP A 198 7.30 -6.81 14.75
CA ASP A 198 7.77 -7.66 15.85
C ASP A 198 8.54 -6.88 16.94
N LEU A 199 9.28 -5.84 16.54
CA LEU A 199 10.03 -5.01 17.49
C LEU A 199 9.13 -4.22 18.45
N HIS A 200 7.83 -4.09 18.15
CA HIS A 200 6.84 -3.38 18.97
C HIS A 200 7.29 -1.97 19.41
N ILE A 201 8.09 -1.29 18.56
CA ILE A 201 8.62 0.04 18.84
C ILE A 201 7.45 1.02 19.04
N SER A 202 7.48 1.74 20.16
CA SER A 202 6.50 2.77 20.47
C SER A 202 7.09 3.84 21.39
N PHE A 203 6.70 5.09 21.18
CA PHE A 203 7.08 6.19 22.06
C PHE A 203 6.03 6.38 23.15
N ARG A 204 6.49 6.50 24.40
CA ARG A 204 5.64 6.81 25.57
C ARG A 204 5.59 8.31 25.85
N GLU A 205 6.69 9.00 25.59
CA GLU A 205 6.89 10.41 25.94
C GLU A 205 6.96 11.31 24.71
N LYS A 206 6.30 12.46 24.80
CA LYS A 206 6.27 13.48 23.74
C LYS A 206 7.69 13.97 23.39
N ARG A 207 8.56 14.18 24.40
CA ARG A 207 9.92 14.69 24.18
C ARG A 207 10.75 13.71 23.35
N THR A 208 10.75 12.43 23.73
CA THR A 208 11.48 11.38 22.99
C THR A 208 10.95 11.21 21.58
N ALA A 209 9.62 11.23 21.38
CA ALA A 209 9.03 11.20 20.05
C ALA A 209 9.42 12.43 19.21
N GLY A 210 9.49 13.62 19.83
CA GLY A 210 9.91 14.86 19.16
C GLY A 210 11.38 14.81 18.72
N ILE A 211 12.29 14.37 19.60
CA ILE A 211 13.71 14.18 19.27
C ILE A 211 13.87 13.15 18.15
N ALA A 212 13.17 12.01 18.25
CA ALA A 212 13.19 10.99 17.21
C ALA A 212 12.62 11.51 15.87
N SER A 213 11.59 12.36 15.91
CA SER A 213 11.03 12.99 14.71
C SER A 213 12.01 13.94 14.03
N LEU A 214 12.77 14.72 14.82
CA LEU A 214 13.82 15.60 14.29
C LEU A 214 14.96 14.77 13.67
N GLY A 215 15.44 13.74 14.38
CA GLY A 215 16.46 12.83 13.85
C GLY A 215 16.01 12.11 12.58
N ALA A 216 14.77 11.63 12.55
CA ALA A 216 14.18 11.03 11.35
C ALA A 216 14.06 12.04 10.19
N GLY A 217 13.79 13.32 10.48
CA GLY A 217 13.78 14.39 9.49
C GLY A 217 15.16 14.64 8.88
N VAL A 218 16.23 14.60 9.68
CA VAL A 218 17.61 14.69 9.19
C VAL A 218 17.96 13.50 8.30
N ILE A 219 17.62 12.28 8.72
CA ILE A 219 17.84 11.06 7.93
C ILE A 219 17.07 11.13 6.60
N LEU A 220 15.81 11.59 6.63
CA LEU A 220 15.00 11.80 5.45
C LEU A 220 15.65 12.81 4.49
N ALA A 221 16.06 13.97 5.00
CA ALA A 221 16.73 15.00 4.19
C ALA A 221 18.03 14.49 3.57
N ALA A 222 18.86 13.76 4.33
CA ALA A 222 20.09 13.17 3.83
C ALA A 222 19.82 12.11 2.74
N SER A 223 18.85 11.21 2.96
CA SER A 223 18.47 10.19 1.99
C SER A 223 17.86 10.78 0.72
N LEU A 224 17.08 11.86 0.84
CA LEU A 224 16.54 12.59 -0.30
C LEU A 224 17.65 13.30 -1.07
N GLY A 225 18.58 13.97 -0.37
CA GLY A 225 19.74 14.59 -1.00
C GLY A 225 20.60 13.58 -1.76
N PHE A 226 20.80 12.39 -1.19
CA PHE A 226 21.47 11.28 -1.87
C PHE A 226 20.69 10.84 -3.12
N LEU A 227 19.38 10.59 -3.01
CA LEU A 227 18.52 10.21 -4.13
C LEU A 227 18.56 11.23 -5.27
N LEU A 228 18.44 12.52 -4.97
CA LEU A 228 18.40 13.58 -5.97
C LEU A 228 19.75 13.80 -6.66
N ARG A 229 20.86 13.47 -5.97
CA ARG A 229 22.22 13.52 -6.51
C ARG A 229 22.54 12.28 -7.34
N ASP A 230 22.23 11.09 -6.83
CA ASP A 230 22.50 9.80 -7.49
C ASP A 230 21.56 9.56 -8.67
N ARG A 231 20.30 10.02 -8.58
CA ARG A 231 19.22 9.79 -9.56
C ARG A 231 19.10 8.33 -9.98
N PHE A 232 19.26 7.41 -9.03
CA PHE A 232 19.26 5.96 -9.21
C PHE A 232 20.41 5.41 -10.07
N ALA A 233 21.50 6.15 -10.30
CA ALA A 233 22.65 5.67 -11.04
C ALA A 233 23.24 4.39 -10.42
N TRP A 234 23.28 4.30 -9.08
CA TRP A 234 23.72 3.09 -8.42
C TRP A 234 22.79 1.90 -8.68
N ASP A 235 21.48 2.09 -8.51
CA ASP A 235 20.49 1.03 -8.75
C ASP A 235 20.49 0.58 -10.22
N GLU A 236 20.63 1.52 -11.16
CA GLU A 236 20.77 1.22 -12.57
C GLU A 236 22.01 0.37 -12.87
N SER A 237 23.15 0.66 -12.23
CA SER A 237 24.37 -0.15 -12.41
C SER A 237 24.20 -1.60 -11.93
N MET A 238 23.33 -1.84 -10.95
CA MET A 238 23.13 -3.16 -10.34
C MET A 238 22.01 -3.96 -10.98
N PHE A 239 20.95 -3.29 -11.43
CA PHE A 239 19.69 -3.93 -11.86
C PHE A 239 19.31 -3.61 -13.31
N GLY A 240 19.98 -2.64 -13.96
CA GLY A 240 19.63 -2.13 -15.28
C GLY A 240 18.50 -1.10 -15.24
N TRP A 241 18.42 -0.28 -16.30
CA TRP A 241 17.50 0.87 -16.41
C TRP A 241 16.03 0.52 -16.13
N LEU A 242 15.56 -0.61 -16.66
CA LEU A 242 14.16 -1.05 -16.58
C LEU A 242 13.68 -1.36 -15.15
N LEU A 243 14.60 -1.62 -14.20
CA LEU A 243 14.27 -2.15 -12.87
C LEU A 243 14.63 -1.20 -11.72
N ARG A 244 15.09 0.03 -12.00
CA ARG A 244 15.59 0.92 -10.95
C ARG A 244 14.54 1.41 -9.95
N VAL A 245 13.26 1.44 -10.35
CA VAL A 245 12.14 1.92 -9.49
C VAL A 245 11.27 0.78 -8.98
N ASN A 246 10.93 -0.18 -9.85
CA ASN A 246 9.99 -1.26 -9.54
C ASN A 246 10.50 -2.60 -10.12
N PRO A 247 10.95 -3.55 -9.29
CA PRO A 247 10.97 -3.51 -7.82
C PRO A 247 12.09 -2.57 -7.29
N PRO A 248 12.00 -2.07 -6.04
CA PRO A 248 12.86 -0.99 -5.57
C PRO A 248 14.31 -1.46 -5.41
N GLY A 249 15.25 -0.67 -5.94
CA GLY A 249 16.67 -0.80 -5.66
C GLY A 249 17.05 -0.30 -4.26
N ILE A 250 18.35 -0.33 -3.97
CA ILE A 250 18.93 0.06 -2.68
C ILE A 250 18.67 1.54 -2.40
N THR A 251 18.90 2.42 -3.38
CA THR A 251 18.69 3.87 -3.22
C THR A 251 17.23 4.15 -2.86
N LEU A 252 16.27 3.52 -3.58
CA LEU A 252 14.86 3.70 -3.30
C LEU A 252 14.44 3.14 -1.94
N MET A 253 14.97 1.98 -1.54
CA MET A 253 14.66 1.37 -0.24
C MET A 253 15.16 2.22 0.93
N VAL A 254 16.39 2.75 0.85
CA VAL A 254 16.95 3.63 1.88
C VAL A 254 16.08 4.87 2.04
N TYR A 255 15.72 5.53 0.93
CA TYR A 255 14.83 6.68 0.96
C TYR A 255 13.45 6.33 1.53
N SER A 256 12.85 5.22 1.08
CA SER A 256 11.53 4.79 1.55
C SER A 256 11.51 4.43 3.03
N PHE A 257 12.56 3.81 3.56
CA PHE A 257 12.67 3.52 5.00
C PHE A 257 12.88 4.79 5.82
N ALA A 258 13.60 5.78 5.30
CA ALA A 258 13.69 7.09 5.94
C ALA A 258 12.32 7.78 5.99
N VAL A 259 11.52 7.69 4.92
CA VAL A 259 10.13 8.18 4.90
C VAL A 259 9.29 7.45 5.95
N VAL A 260 9.33 6.11 6.02
CA VAL A 260 8.60 5.34 7.05
C VAL A 260 9.00 5.77 8.45
N LEU A 261 10.29 5.90 8.72
CA LEU A 261 10.81 6.31 10.02
C LEU A 261 10.31 7.70 10.40
N PHE A 262 10.33 8.65 9.46
CA PHE A 262 9.81 10.00 9.65
C PHE A 262 8.30 10.00 9.93
N LEU A 263 7.52 9.25 9.14
CA LEU A 263 6.07 9.15 9.31
C LEU A 263 5.70 8.48 10.65
N PHE A 264 6.46 7.47 11.07
CA PHE A 264 6.27 6.82 12.36
C PHE A 264 6.61 7.75 13.53
N ALA A 265 7.78 8.38 13.51
CA ALA A 265 8.24 9.24 14.60
C ALA A 265 7.43 10.55 14.68
N GLY A 266 7.23 11.23 13.54
CA GLY A 266 6.42 12.43 13.43
C GLY A 266 4.95 12.16 13.75
N GLY A 267 4.37 11.09 13.21
CA GLY A 267 3.01 10.67 13.55
C GLY A 267 2.84 10.39 15.04
N SER A 268 3.81 9.70 15.66
CA SER A 268 3.80 9.44 17.11
C SER A 268 3.91 10.72 17.92
N PHE A 269 4.79 11.65 17.53
CA PHE A 269 4.93 12.95 18.18
C PHE A 269 3.62 13.76 18.11
N LEU A 270 3.00 13.85 16.94
CA LEU A 270 1.74 14.58 16.76
C LEU A 270 0.60 13.98 17.58
N ILE A 271 0.51 12.64 17.66
CA ILE A 271 -0.46 11.94 18.52
C ILE A 271 -0.22 12.25 20.00
N LEU A 272 1.04 12.24 20.46
CA LEU A 272 1.41 12.52 21.85
C LEU A 272 1.28 14.01 22.21
N TRP A 273 1.39 14.91 21.22
CA TRP A 273 1.11 16.33 21.41
C TRP A 273 -0.38 16.59 21.71
N ASN A 274 -1.27 15.74 21.18
CA ASN A 274 -2.67 15.65 21.56
C ASN A 274 -3.44 16.99 21.49
N LYS A 275 -3.13 17.84 20.49
CA LYS A 275 -3.87 19.07 20.23
C LYS A 275 -5.13 18.78 19.42
N LYS A 276 -6.27 19.37 19.81
CA LYS A 276 -7.60 19.11 19.20
C LYS A 276 -7.60 19.27 17.68
N GLY A 277 -7.00 20.35 17.15
CA GLY A 277 -6.89 20.58 15.71
C GLY A 277 -6.07 19.50 15.00
N MET A 278 -4.89 19.18 15.54
CA MET A 278 -4.01 18.15 14.98
C MET A 278 -4.67 16.76 15.01
N ASN A 279 -5.37 16.42 16.09
CA ASN A 279 -6.11 15.16 16.19
C ASN A 279 -7.19 15.03 15.11
N ARG A 280 -7.89 16.11 14.75
CA ARG A 280 -8.88 16.10 13.66
C ARG A 280 -8.20 15.83 12.31
N ILE A 281 -7.07 16.48 12.04
CA ILE A 281 -6.29 16.26 10.81
C ILE A 281 -5.83 14.79 10.75
N LEU A 282 -5.24 14.26 11.83
CA LEU A 282 -4.81 12.87 11.90
C LEU A 282 -5.98 11.89 11.73
N GLN A 283 -7.17 12.19 12.25
CA GLN A 283 -8.35 11.37 12.06
C GLN A 283 -8.83 11.36 10.61
N LEU A 284 -8.79 12.51 9.94
CA LEU A 284 -9.11 12.61 8.51
C LEU A 284 -8.12 11.81 7.66
N MET A 285 -6.82 11.97 7.91
CA MET A 285 -5.76 11.21 7.24
C MET A 285 -5.94 9.71 7.47
N GLN A 286 -6.22 9.29 8.70
CA GLN A 286 -6.53 7.90 9.03
C GLN A 286 -7.77 7.40 8.29
N TYR A 287 -8.82 8.23 8.19
CA TYR A 287 -10.03 7.88 7.48
C TYR A 287 -9.72 7.57 6.01
N ILE A 288 -9.03 8.47 5.32
CA ILE A 288 -8.64 8.31 3.91
C ILE A 288 -7.69 7.11 3.74
N GLY A 289 -6.70 6.98 4.63
CA GLY A 289 -5.72 5.89 4.65
C GLY A 289 -6.32 4.47 4.67
N ARG A 290 -7.54 4.32 5.20
CA ARG A 290 -8.28 3.03 5.20
C ARG A 290 -8.81 2.63 3.83
N TYR A 291 -9.01 3.58 2.92
CA TYR A 291 -9.55 3.35 1.58
C TYR A 291 -8.48 3.25 0.49
N THR A 292 -7.21 3.22 0.87
CA THR A 292 -6.07 3.23 -0.08
C THR A 292 -6.11 2.12 -1.12
N LEU A 293 -6.62 0.92 -0.80
CA LEU A 293 -6.82 -0.12 -1.81
C LEU A 293 -7.77 0.34 -2.93
N TYR A 294 -8.88 0.98 -2.60
CA TYR A 294 -9.87 1.45 -3.58
C TYR A 294 -9.32 2.63 -4.37
N ILE A 295 -8.66 3.58 -3.70
CA ILE A 295 -8.02 4.70 -4.39
C ILE A 295 -6.98 4.16 -5.38
N PHE A 296 -6.12 3.26 -4.93
CA PHE A 296 -5.10 2.62 -5.76
C PHE A 296 -5.71 1.87 -6.95
N LEU A 297 -6.80 1.14 -6.76
CA LEU A 297 -7.44 0.40 -7.86
C LEU A 297 -8.09 1.30 -8.92
N TYR A 298 -8.63 2.47 -8.56
CA TYR A 298 -9.51 3.26 -9.44
C TYR A 298 -8.97 4.64 -9.84
N HIS A 299 -7.88 5.14 -9.26
CA HIS A 299 -7.40 6.50 -9.52
C HIS A 299 -7.06 6.76 -10.99
N THR A 300 -6.44 5.82 -11.70
CA THR A 300 -6.12 6.02 -13.14
C THR A 300 -7.36 6.02 -14.02
N LEU A 301 -8.44 5.29 -13.66
CA LEU A 301 -9.71 5.39 -14.37
C LEU A 301 -10.26 6.81 -14.31
N ILE A 302 -10.17 7.41 -13.12
CA ILE A 302 -10.63 8.78 -12.91
C ILE A 302 -9.73 9.75 -13.68
N LEU A 303 -8.42 9.58 -13.58
CA LEU A 303 -7.43 10.42 -14.23
C LEU A 303 -7.53 10.39 -15.76
N ASP A 304 -7.62 9.19 -16.35
CA ASP A 304 -7.47 9.00 -17.79
C ASP A 304 -8.80 8.99 -18.52
N THR A 305 -9.89 8.61 -17.84
CA THR A 305 -11.21 8.40 -18.49
C THR A 305 -12.25 9.43 -18.09
N PHE A 306 -12.33 9.82 -16.81
CA PHE A 306 -13.40 10.70 -16.34
C PHE A 306 -13.04 12.17 -16.34
N LEU A 307 -11.91 12.56 -15.74
CA LEU A 307 -11.49 13.95 -15.64
C LEU A 307 -11.28 14.61 -17.02
N PRO A 308 -10.65 13.96 -18.03
CA PRO A 308 -10.44 14.57 -19.34
C PRO A 308 -11.74 14.84 -20.11
N ARG A 309 -12.85 14.17 -19.76
CA ARG A 309 -14.17 14.44 -20.37
C ARG A 309 -14.79 15.73 -19.85
N LEU A 310 -14.27 16.30 -18.76
CA LEU A 310 -14.72 17.55 -18.19
C LEU A 310 -13.92 18.70 -18.82
N THR A 311 -14.26 19.08 -20.05
CA THR A 311 -13.53 20.08 -20.86
C THR A 311 -13.40 21.46 -20.20
N PHE A 312 -14.25 21.79 -19.24
CA PHE A 312 -14.13 23.02 -18.46
C PHE A 312 -12.85 23.04 -17.59
N LEU A 313 -12.27 21.88 -17.25
CA LEU A 313 -11.04 21.78 -16.45
C LEU A 313 -9.80 22.29 -17.21
N ASP A 314 -9.83 22.32 -18.54
CA ASP A 314 -8.72 22.82 -19.34
C ASP A 314 -8.55 24.33 -19.26
N HIS A 315 -9.61 25.03 -18.87
CA HIS A 315 -9.65 26.49 -18.73
C HIS A 315 -9.38 26.94 -17.27
N MET A 316 -9.17 26.00 -16.35
CA MET A 316 -8.90 26.35 -14.94
C MET A 316 -7.45 26.77 -14.71
N PRO A 317 -7.19 27.67 -13.73
CA PRO A 317 -5.85 27.94 -13.26
C PRO A 317 -5.15 26.66 -12.80
N GLY A 318 -3.85 26.51 -13.10
CA GLY A 318 -3.10 25.27 -12.86
C GLY A 318 -3.22 24.72 -11.43
N VAL A 319 -3.17 25.60 -10.41
CA VAL A 319 -3.34 25.18 -9.00
C VAL A 319 -4.74 24.60 -8.75
N LEU A 320 -5.78 25.23 -9.29
CA LEU A 320 -7.14 24.75 -9.13
C LEU A 320 -7.35 23.44 -9.89
N LYS A 321 -6.82 23.33 -11.11
CA LYS A 321 -6.81 22.09 -11.91
C LYS A 321 -6.18 20.95 -11.11
N THR A 322 -5.01 21.17 -10.51
CA THR A 322 -4.33 20.19 -9.66
C THR A 322 -5.18 19.77 -8.47
N LEU A 323 -5.79 20.72 -7.74
CA LEU A 323 -6.66 20.40 -6.61
C LEU A 323 -7.87 19.56 -7.03
N VAL A 324 -8.50 19.89 -8.16
CA VAL A 324 -9.65 19.14 -8.67
C VAL A 324 -9.26 17.73 -9.10
N TYR A 325 -8.14 17.57 -9.80
CA TYR A 325 -7.64 16.25 -10.22
C TYR A 325 -7.31 15.37 -9.01
N MET A 326 -6.56 15.91 -8.05
CA MET A 326 -6.20 15.20 -6.83
C MET A 326 -7.44 14.84 -5.99
N ALA A 327 -8.40 15.77 -5.86
CA ALA A 327 -9.65 15.52 -5.16
C ALA A 327 -10.50 14.44 -5.86
N GLY A 328 -10.59 14.48 -7.18
CA GLY A 328 -11.33 13.49 -7.97
C GLY A 328 -10.76 12.09 -7.76
N MET A 329 -9.44 11.92 -7.99
CA MET A 329 -8.75 10.64 -7.82
C MET A 329 -8.85 10.11 -6.38
N LEU A 330 -8.89 10.99 -5.37
CA LEU A 330 -8.94 10.58 -3.97
C LEU A 330 -10.37 10.27 -3.51
N PHE A 331 -11.33 11.16 -3.74
CA PHE A 331 -12.65 11.12 -3.11
C PHE A 331 -13.67 10.30 -3.89
N ILE A 332 -13.57 10.19 -5.22
CA ILE A 332 -14.51 9.38 -6.01
C ILE A 332 -14.42 7.88 -5.62
N PRO A 333 -13.22 7.25 -5.52
CA PRO A 333 -13.14 5.85 -5.08
C PRO A 333 -13.63 5.64 -3.65
N ILE A 334 -13.38 6.61 -2.76
CA ILE A 334 -13.88 6.57 -1.38
C ILE A 334 -15.41 6.62 -1.38
N ALA A 335 -16.00 7.56 -2.11
CA ALA A 335 -17.45 7.70 -2.21
C ALA A 335 -18.10 6.43 -2.79
N GLY A 336 -17.53 5.87 -3.85
CA GLY A 336 -17.98 4.60 -4.43
C GLY A 336 -17.97 3.45 -3.42
N LYS A 337 -16.90 3.33 -2.63
CA LYS A 337 -16.83 2.28 -1.59
C LYS A 337 -17.82 2.50 -0.45
N VAL A 338 -17.97 3.74 0.02
CA VAL A 338 -18.93 4.08 1.07
C VAL A 338 -20.36 3.78 0.62
N LEU A 339 -20.69 4.13 -0.64
CA LEU A 339 -21.97 3.81 -1.25
C LEU A 339 -22.19 2.29 -1.33
N TYR A 340 -21.20 1.53 -1.82
CA TYR A 340 -21.28 0.06 -1.86
C TYR A 340 -21.56 -0.55 -0.48
N ASP A 341 -20.85 -0.12 0.56
CA ASP A 341 -21.06 -0.64 1.92
C ASP A 341 -22.44 -0.32 2.46
N ARG A 342 -22.92 0.89 2.18
CA ARG A 342 -24.26 1.33 2.57
C ARG A 342 -25.32 0.47 1.89
N LEU A 343 -25.21 0.26 0.58
CA LEU A 343 -26.14 -0.58 -0.20
C LEU A 343 -26.10 -2.04 0.28
N LYS A 344 -24.90 -2.59 0.48
CA LYS A 344 -24.73 -3.96 0.99
C LYS A 344 -25.38 -4.16 2.35
N ARG A 345 -25.28 -3.17 3.25
CA ARG A 345 -25.93 -3.23 4.57
C ARG A 345 -27.45 -3.22 4.44
N ILE A 346 -28.00 -2.33 3.61
CA ILE A 346 -29.45 -2.25 3.35
C ILE A 346 -29.97 -3.59 2.79
N LEU A 347 -29.26 -4.20 1.84
CA LEU A 347 -29.65 -5.49 1.26
C LEU A 347 -29.62 -6.62 2.29
N ARG A 348 -28.63 -6.64 3.19
CA ARG A 348 -28.57 -7.63 4.28
C ARG A 348 -29.70 -7.45 5.30
N GLU A 349 -30.03 -6.22 5.65
CA GLU A 349 -31.13 -5.92 6.55
C GLU A 349 -32.48 -6.33 5.95
N LYS A 350 -32.66 -6.18 4.63
CA LYS A 350 -33.84 -6.68 3.92
C LYS A 350 -33.90 -8.21 3.92
N ALA A 351 -32.81 -8.88 3.53
CA ALA A 351 -32.76 -10.33 3.49
C ALA A 351 -33.01 -10.98 4.86
N ALA A 352 -32.45 -10.42 5.94
CA ALA A 352 -32.69 -10.92 7.30
C ALA A 352 -34.14 -10.73 7.75
N LYS A 353 -34.80 -9.64 7.34
CA LYS A 353 -36.23 -9.44 7.60
C LYS A 353 -37.08 -10.46 6.85
N GLU A 354 -36.78 -10.72 5.59
CA GLU A 354 -37.48 -11.74 4.79
C GLU A 354 -37.30 -13.15 5.37
N GLU A 355 -36.11 -13.49 5.86
CA GLU A 355 -35.82 -14.78 6.52
C GLU A 355 -36.62 -14.94 7.82
N ASN A 356 -36.71 -13.89 8.65
CA ASN A 356 -37.52 -13.92 9.87
C ASN A 356 -39.02 -14.06 9.58
N VAL A 357 -39.54 -13.35 8.58
CA VAL A 357 -40.97 -13.46 8.17
C VAL A 357 -41.28 -14.86 7.67
N LEU A 358 -40.36 -15.49 6.93
CA LEU A 358 -40.51 -16.87 6.48
C LEU A 358 -40.50 -17.86 7.65
N GLN A 359 -39.64 -17.67 8.66
CA GLN A 359 -39.62 -18.51 9.86
C GLN A 359 -40.89 -18.35 10.70
N GLU A 360 -41.39 -17.12 10.88
CA GLU A 360 -42.65 -16.84 11.59
C GLU A 360 -43.91 -17.35 10.84
N SER A 361 -43.82 -17.58 9.53
CA SER A 361 -44.93 -18.12 8.73
C SER A 361 -45.00 -19.66 8.69
N VAL A 362 -43.98 -20.33 9.24
CA VAL A 362 -43.85 -21.80 9.29
C VAL A 362 -44.11 -22.35 10.70
N GLU A 363 -44.12 -21.49 11.72
CA GLU A 363 -44.67 -21.75 13.06
C GLU A 363 -46.17 -21.41 13.12
#